data_AF-A0A3A4VFT7-F1
#
_entry.id   AF-A0A3A4VFT7-F1
#
_cell.length_a   1.000
_cell.length_b   1.000
_cell.length_c   1.000
_cell.angle_alpha   90.00
_cell.angle_beta   90.00
_cell.angle_gamma   90.00
#
_symmetry.space_group_name_H-M   'P 1'
#
loop_
_entity.id
_entity.type
_entity.pdbx_description
1 polymer ?
#
loop_
_entity_poly.entity_id
_entity_poly.type
_entity_poly.pdbx_seq_one_letter_code
_entity_poly.pdbx_strand_id
1 'polypeptide(L)'
;MDLQEYTEPRRLEYYSFVWSEARLVIAAVALLIGGRPVLSAILPHPAFSALVGAVLTITWILSGVASGYLLYRWVQAGQEVFGGKDIRDTAAFLIAAVSGINLGLVGLIGTNIGMTILSNYPVFVIVALLYIAAALYLFQRWSASGKKLFR
;
A
#
# COMPACT_ATOMS: atom_id res chain seq x y z
N MET A 1 -12.61 -22.99 -12.66
CA MET A 1 -12.04 -21.64 -12.56
C MET A 1 -10.54 -21.82 -12.61
N ASP A 2 -9.89 -21.34 -13.66
CA ASP A 2 -8.49 -21.67 -13.96
C ASP A 2 -7.56 -20.72 -13.20
N LEU A 3 -6.83 -21.24 -12.20
CA LEU A 3 -5.95 -20.43 -11.35
C LEU A 3 -4.86 -19.70 -12.16
N GLN A 4 -4.50 -20.25 -13.32
CA GLN A 4 -3.51 -19.66 -14.23
C GLN A 4 -3.92 -18.26 -14.71
N GLU A 5 -5.23 -18.02 -14.85
CA GLU A 5 -5.76 -16.73 -15.32
C GLU A 5 -5.55 -15.60 -14.30
N TYR A 6 -5.26 -15.91 -13.04
CA TYR A 6 -5.01 -14.91 -12.00
C TYR A 6 -3.52 -14.78 -11.64
N THR A 7 -2.69 -15.74 -12.06
CA THR A 7 -1.25 -15.75 -11.80
C THR A 7 -0.40 -15.22 -12.96
N GLU A 8 -1.03 -14.78 -14.06
CA GLU A 8 -0.31 -14.09 -15.14
C GLU A 8 0.42 -12.85 -14.58
N PRO A 9 1.73 -12.66 -14.89
CA PRO A 9 2.52 -11.55 -14.34
C PRO A 9 1.88 -10.17 -14.54
N ARG A 10 1.23 -9.95 -15.69
CA ARG A 10 0.55 -8.69 -16.00
C ARG A 10 -0.64 -8.42 -15.08
N ARG A 11 -1.40 -9.46 -14.73
CA ARG A 11 -2.57 -9.34 -13.86
C ARG A 11 -2.15 -9.21 -12.40
N LEU A 12 -1.13 -9.95 -11.98
CA LEU A 12 -0.53 -9.78 -10.64
C LEU A 12 0.00 -8.36 -10.44
N GLU A 13 0.68 -7.78 -11.43
CA GLU A 13 1.16 -6.39 -11.39
C GLU A 13 -0.01 -5.41 -11.27
N TYR A 14 -1.05 -5.60 -12.09
CA TYR A 14 -2.27 -4.79 -12.03
C TYR A 14 -2.92 -4.82 -10.65
N TYR A 15 -3.21 -6.01 -10.12
CA TYR A 15 -3.89 -6.14 -8.83
C TYR A 15 -3.03 -5.66 -7.67
N SER A 16 -1.73 -5.93 -7.70
CA SER A 16 -0.79 -5.44 -6.68
C SER A 16 -0.74 -3.91 -6.68
N PHE A 17 -0.74 -3.29 -7.87
CA PHE A 17 -0.75 -1.83 -7.99
C PHE A 17 -2.06 -1.23 -7.46
N VAL A 18 -3.22 -1.71 -7.93
CA VAL A 18 -4.53 -1.22 -7.47
C VAL A 18 -4.73 -1.43 -5.97
N TRP A 19 -4.29 -2.57 -5.43
CA TRP A 19 -4.31 -2.82 -3.99
C TRP A 19 -3.42 -1.82 -3.24
N SER A 20 -2.22 -1.56 -3.73
CA SER A 20 -1.29 -0.58 -3.14
C SER A 20 -1.87 0.84 -3.12
N GLU A 21 -2.54 1.25 -4.20
CA GLU A 21 -3.24 2.53 -4.32
C GLU A 21 -4.40 2.66 -3.32
N ALA A 22 -5.30 1.67 -3.29
CA ALA A 22 -6.42 1.65 -2.36
C ALA A 22 -5.93 1.69 -0.90
N ARG A 23 -4.89 0.93 -0.59
CA ARG A 23 -4.25 0.91 0.71
C ARG A 23 -3.65 2.26 1.09
N LEU A 24 -2.97 2.98 0.19
CA LEU A 24 -2.45 4.32 0.49
C LEU A 24 -3.57 5.28 0.89
N VAL A 25 -4.69 5.26 0.17
CA VAL A 25 -5.86 6.11 0.47
C VAL A 25 -6.46 5.74 1.83
N ILE A 26 -6.68 4.45 2.09
CA ILE A 26 -7.22 3.98 3.38
C ILE A 26 -6.27 4.31 4.54
N ALA A 27 -4.95 4.15 4.32
CA ALA A 27 -3.94 4.48 5.32
C ALA A 27 -3.89 5.98 5.61
N ALA A 28 -4.05 6.84 4.60
CA ALA A 28 -4.15 8.28 4.79
C ALA A 28 -5.37 8.64 5.67
N VAL A 29 -6.53 8.03 5.42
CA VAL A 29 -7.72 8.22 6.27
C VAL A 29 -7.44 7.74 7.69
N ALA A 30 -6.84 6.56 7.87
CA ALA A 30 -6.46 6.02 9.18
C ALA A 30 -5.54 6.98 9.97
N LEU A 31 -4.57 7.59 9.30
CA LEU A 31 -3.67 8.58 9.88
C LEU A 31 -4.41 9.86 10.30
N LEU A 32 -5.30 10.37 9.45
CA LEU A 32 -6.10 11.58 9.74
C LEU A 32 -7.05 11.41 10.92
N ILE A 33 -7.53 10.19 11.18
CA ILE A 33 -8.37 9.88 12.37
C ILE A 33 -7.53 9.52 13.62
N GLY A 34 -6.25 9.86 13.64
CA GLY A 34 -5.37 9.66 14.80
C GLY A 34 -4.61 8.33 14.79
N GLY A 35 -4.37 7.75 13.60
CA GLY A 35 -3.58 6.53 13.44
C GLY A 35 -4.30 5.24 13.88
N ARG A 36 -5.64 5.24 13.85
CA ARG A 36 -6.47 4.06 14.19
C ARG A 36 -6.95 3.37 12.91
N PRO A 37 -7.07 2.03 12.86
CA PRO A 37 -7.64 1.35 11.71
C PRO A 37 -9.07 1.84 11.42
N VAL A 38 -9.35 2.21 10.17
CA VAL A 38 -10.65 2.77 9.75
C VAL A 38 -11.81 1.86 10.13
N LEU A 39 -11.65 0.55 9.91
CA LEU A 39 -12.70 -0.43 10.21
C LEU A 39 -13.01 -0.50 11.72
N SER A 40 -12.00 -0.37 12.58
CA SER A 40 -12.17 -0.31 14.04
C SER A 40 -12.85 0.98 14.51
N ALA A 41 -12.71 2.07 13.76
CA ALA A 41 -13.38 3.34 14.06
C ALA A 41 -14.87 3.31 13.69
N ILE A 42 -15.24 2.61 12.61
CA ILE A 42 -16.63 2.52 12.12
C ILE A 42 -17.42 1.42 12.84
N LEU A 43 -16.78 0.31 13.21
CA LEU A 43 -17.40 -0.82 13.90
C LEU A 43 -16.77 -1.06 15.29
N PRO A 44 -17.03 -0.18 16.27
CA PRO A 44 -16.41 -0.28 17.60
C PRO A 44 -17.03 -1.38 18.50
N HIS A 45 -17.97 -2.18 18.00
CA HIS A 45 -18.72 -3.11 18.83
C HIS A 45 -17.84 -4.32 19.26
N PRO A 46 -17.75 -4.64 20.57
CA PRO A 46 -16.85 -5.67 21.09
C PRO A 46 -17.04 -7.06 20.45
N ALA A 47 -18.29 -7.42 20.13
CA ALA A 47 -18.64 -8.68 19.49
C ALA A 47 -17.96 -8.90 18.11
N PHE A 48 -17.58 -7.84 17.39
CA PHE A 48 -16.92 -7.94 16.09
C PHE A 48 -15.40 -7.72 16.16
N SER A 49 -14.85 -7.41 17.34
CA SER A 49 -13.44 -7.04 17.50
C SER A 49 -12.46 -8.11 16.99
N ALA A 50 -12.72 -9.39 17.29
CA ALA A 50 -11.88 -10.50 16.85
C ALA A 50 -11.90 -10.68 15.32
N LEU A 51 -13.08 -10.57 14.70
CA LEU A 51 -13.24 -10.68 13.26
C LEU A 51 -12.57 -9.51 12.54
N VAL A 52 -12.79 -8.29 13.03
CA VAL A 52 -12.15 -7.06 12.50
C VAL A 52 -10.63 -7.19 12.60
N GLY A 53 -10.10 -7.67 13.73
CA GLY A 53 -8.68 -7.94 13.91
C GLY A 53 -8.13 -8.93 12.87
N ALA A 54 -8.80 -10.07 12.68
CA ALA A 54 -8.38 -11.07 11.70
C ALA A 54 -8.37 -10.53 10.26
N VAL A 55 -9.41 -9.80 9.86
CA VAL A 55 -9.49 -9.18 8.53
C VAL A 55 -8.40 -8.13 8.33
N LEU A 56 -8.13 -7.30 9.33
CA LEU A 56 -7.05 -6.30 9.28
C LEU A 56 -5.68 -6.97 9.15
N THR A 57 -5.41 -8.01 9.93
CA THR A 57 -4.16 -8.79 9.85
C THR A 57 -3.95 -9.35 8.46
N ILE A 58 -4.96 -9.99 7.86
CA ILE A 58 -4.88 -10.53 6.50
C ILE A 58 -4.63 -9.39 5.49
N THR A 59 -5.37 -8.29 5.62
CA THR A 59 -5.23 -7.11 4.73
C THR A 59 -3.82 -6.52 4.80
N TRP A 60 -3.23 -6.46 5.99
CA TRP A 60 -1.87 -6.00 6.22
C TRP A 60 -0.84 -6.93 5.59
N ILE A 61 -0.96 -8.24 5.79
CA ILE A 61 -0.08 -9.25 5.16
C ILE A 61 -0.16 -9.14 3.64
N LEU A 62 -1.36 -9.08 3.07
CA LEU A 62 -1.56 -8.90 1.62
C LEU A 62 -0.94 -7.62 1.10
N SER A 63 -0.99 -6.53 1.87
CA SER A 63 -0.29 -5.29 1.53
C SER A 63 1.23 -5.48 1.44
N GLY A 64 1.81 -6.23 2.37
CA GLY A 64 3.22 -6.59 2.33
C GLY A 64 3.58 -7.43 1.11
N VAL A 65 2.79 -8.46 0.82
CA VAL A 65 3.01 -9.35 -0.33
C VAL A 65 2.90 -8.58 -1.65
N ALA A 66 1.86 -7.75 -1.82
CA ALA A 66 1.69 -6.92 -3.01
C ALA A 66 2.87 -5.97 -3.20
N SER A 67 3.31 -5.26 -2.15
CA SER A 67 4.46 -4.36 -2.23
C SER A 67 5.78 -5.08 -2.48
N GLY A 68 5.98 -6.26 -1.88
CA GLY A 68 7.13 -7.11 -2.14
C GLY A 68 7.20 -7.57 -3.60
N TYR A 69 6.06 -7.98 -4.16
CA TYR A 69 5.95 -8.32 -5.57
C TYR A 69 6.25 -7.13 -6.49
N LEU A 70 5.69 -5.95 -6.20
CA LEU A 70 5.97 -4.74 -6.98
C LEU A 70 7.45 -4.35 -6.92
N LEU A 71 8.10 -4.44 -5.76
CA LEU A 71 9.53 -4.17 -5.63
C LEU A 71 10.39 -5.18 -6.38
N TYR A 72 10.04 -6.46 -6.31
CA TYR A 72 10.70 -7.49 -7.10
C TYR A 72 10.62 -7.16 -8.60
N ARG A 73 9.43 -6.80 -9.10
CA ARG A 73 9.21 -6.41 -10.50
C ARG A 73 9.97 -5.15 -10.88
N TRP A 74 10.02 -4.14 -9.99
CA TRP A 74 10.80 -2.93 -10.20
C TRP A 74 12.29 -3.21 -10.37
N VAL A 75 12.86 -4.09 -9.55
CA VAL A 75 14.27 -4.52 -9.68
C VAL A 75 14.49 -5.26 -11.00
N GLN A 76 13.59 -6.17 -11.38
CA GLN A 76 13.65 -6.88 -12.67
C GLN A 76 13.56 -5.94 -13.87
N ALA A 77 12.82 -4.84 -13.75
CA ALA A 77 12.68 -3.80 -14.77
C ALA A 77 13.82 -2.76 -14.76
N GLY A 78 14.97 -3.06 -14.15
CA GLY A 78 16.13 -2.16 -14.14
C GLY A 78 15.93 -0.89 -13.29
N GLN A 79 15.04 -0.96 -12.31
CA GLN A 79 14.62 0.15 -11.45
C GLN A 79 13.90 1.28 -12.20
N GLU A 80 13.26 0.95 -13.32
CA GLU A 80 12.43 1.89 -14.07
C GLU A 80 10.97 1.80 -13.61
N VAL A 81 10.34 2.95 -13.40
CA VAL A 81 8.89 3.08 -13.16
C VAL A 81 8.32 3.82 -14.36
N PHE A 82 7.23 3.29 -14.94
CA PHE A 82 6.64 3.82 -16.19
C PHE A 82 7.62 3.87 -17.37
N GLY A 83 8.65 3.01 -17.36
CA GLY A 83 9.65 2.90 -18.43
C GLY A 83 10.73 3.98 -18.43
N GLY A 84 10.97 4.62 -17.27
CA GLY A 84 12.09 5.53 -17.06
C GLY A 84 12.52 5.61 -15.60
N LYS A 85 13.58 6.39 -15.33
CA LYS A 85 14.14 6.60 -13.98
C LYS A 85 13.83 7.99 -13.42
N ASP A 86 12.63 8.48 -13.69
CA ASP A 86 12.20 9.76 -13.13
C ASP A 86 12.18 9.68 -11.59
N ILE A 87 12.76 10.69 -10.95
CA ILE A 87 12.92 10.70 -9.49
C ILE A 87 11.59 10.80 -8.76
N ARG A 88 10.58 11.48 -9.34
CA ARG A 88 9.25 11.63 -8.75
C ARG A 88 8.48 10.33 -8.86
N ASP A 89 8.54 9.68 -10.03
CA ASP A 89 7.96 8.34 -10.24
C ASP A 89 8.55 7.33 -9.24
N THR A 90 9.88 7.34 -9.09
CA THR A 90 10.59 6.45 -8.16
C THR A 90 10.25 6.76 -6.70
N ALA A 91 10.24 8.03 -6.31
CA ALA A 91 9.92 8.43 -4.93
C ALA A 91 8.48 8.06 -4.55
N ALA A 92 7.50 8.35 -5.41
CA ALA A 92 6.11 8.00 -5.18
C ALA A 92 5.93 6.47 -5.09
N PHE A 93 6.59 5.72 -5.99
CA PHE A 93 6.59 4.27 -5.95
C PHE A 93 7.18 3.71 -4.64
N LEU A 94 8.32 4.25 -4.18
CA LEU A 94 8.93 3.82 -2.93
C LEU A 94 8.08 4.15 -1.71
N ILE A 95 7.40 5.31 -1.67
CA ILE A 95 6.42 5.62 -0.63
C ILE A 95 5.34 4.54 -0.57
N ALA A 96 4.80 4.14 -1.74
CA ALA A 96 3.80 3.09 -1.83
C ALA A 96 4.34 1.74 -1.36
N ALA A 97 5.52 1.33 -1.85
CA ALA A 97 6.09 0.02 -1.57
C ALA A 97 6.57 -0.14 -0.12
N VAL A 98 7.32 0.83 0.41
CA VAL A 98 7.86 0.77 1.78
C VAL A 98 6.74 0.77 2.80
N SER A 99 5.71 1.60 2.61
CA SER A 99 4.58 1.63 3.54
C SER A 99 3.74 0.35 3.50
N GLY A 100 3.63 -0.32 2.34
CA GLY A 100 2.97 -1.62 2.24
C GLY A 100 3.78 -2.75 2.88
N ILE A 101 5.10 -2.77 2.72
CA ILE A 101 6.00 -3.68 3.44
C ILE A 101 5.86 -3.48 4.95
N ASN A 102 5.89 -2.23 5.42
CA ASN A 102 5.73 -1.93 6.85
C ASN A 102 4.43 -2.54 7.39
N LEU A 103 3.30 -2.38 6.68
CA LEU A 103 2.04 -3.02 7.04
C LEU A 103 2.13 -4.55 7.01
N GLY A 104 2.77 -5.15 6.01
CA GLY A 104 3.04 -6.59 5.98
C GLY A 104 3.73 -7.09 7.23
N LEU A 105 4.77 -6.37 7.68
CA LEU A 105 5.45 -6.66 8.93
C LEU A 105 4.48 -6.52 10.11
N VAL A 106 3.72 -5.43 10.21
CA VAL A 106 2.71 -5.26 11.28
C VAL A 106 1.76 -6.46 11.36
N GLY A 107 1.28 -6.96 10.22
CA GLY A 107 0.42 -8.14 10.17
C GLY A 107 1.09 -9.41 10.70
N LEU A 108 2.40 -9.57 10.51
CA LEU A 108 3.16 -10.74 10.97
C LEU A 108 3.58 -10.65 12.44
N ILE A 109 4.07 -9.48 12.87
CA ILE A 109 4.68 -9.31 14.21
C ILE A 109 3.79 -8.55 15.20
N GLY A 110 2.61 -8.09 14.78
CA GLY A 110 1.66 -7.32 15.59
C GLY A 110 2.13 -5.91 15.96
N THR A 111 3.32 -5.50 15.52
CA THR A 111 3.96 -4.23 15.91
C THR A 111 4.11 -3.30 14.71
N ASN A 112 3.59 -2.08 14.83
CA ASN A 112 3.72 -1.06 13.79
C ASN A 112 4.92 -0.15 14.04
N ILE A 113 6.06 -0.51 13.42
CA ILE A 113 7.36 0.18 13.57
C ILE A 113 7.25 1.69 13.28
N GLY A 114 6.50 2.08 12.25
CA GLY A 114 6.32 3.50 11.90
C GLY A 114 5.56 4.28 12.98
N MET A 115 4.54 3.67 13.58
CA MET A 115 3.76 4.28 14.66
C MET A 115 4.55 4.35 15.97
N THR A 116 5.46 3.41 16.24
CA THR A 116 6.29 3.42 17.47
C THR A 116 7.32 4.55 17.47
N ILE A 117 7.78 5.03 16.31
CA ILE A 117 8.84 6.05 16.22
C ILE A 117 8.26 7.48 16.21
N LEU A 118 7.13 7.70 15.54
CA LEU A 118 6.57 9.05 15.31
C LEU A 118 5.06 9.11 15.60
N SER A 119 4.67 8.93 16.87
CA SER A 119 3.27 9.08 17.32
C SER A 119 2.92 10.53 17.63
N ASN A 120 2.97 11.41 16.63
CA ASN A 120 2.54 12.82 16.77
C ASN A 120 1.53 13.17 15.66
N TYR A 121 0.39 13.76 16.04
CA TYR A 121 -0.72 14.02 15.13
C TYR A 121 -0.32 14.90 13.92
N PRO A 122 0.42 16.02 14.08
CA PRO A 122 1.02 16.75 12.96
C PRO A 122 1.80 15.87 11.97
N VAL A 123 2.56 14.88 12.46
CA VAL A 123 3.31 13.95 11.59
C VAL A 123 2.33 13.05 10.83
N PHE A 124 1.27 12.56 11.48
CA PHE A 124 0.23 11.79 10.80
C PHE A 124 -0.43 12.56 9.66
N VAL A 125 -0.74 13.85 9.87
CA VAL A 125 -1.30 14.71 8.82
C VAL A 125 -0.33 14.85 7.64
N ILE A 126 0.95 15.10 7.91
CA ILE A 126 1.97 15.22 6.85
C ILE A 126 2.09 13.91 6.06
N VAL A 127 2.19 12.77 6.74
CA VAL A 127 2.30 11.46 6.09
C VAL A 127 1.02 11.12 5.31
N ALA A 128 -0.16 11.46 5.82
CA ALA A 128 -1.42 11.27 5.11
C ALA A 128 -1.47 12.05 3.79
N LEU A 129 -1.02 13.32 3.81
CA LEU A 129 -0.93 14.13 2.59
C LEU A 129 0.07 13.54 1.60
N LEU A 130 1.22 13.04 2.06
CA LEU A 130 2.19 12.36 1.21
C LEU A 130 1.61 11.08 0.57
N TYR A 131 0.84 10.30 1.31
CA TYR A 131 0.19 9.09 0.79
C TYR A 131 -0.84 9.42 -0.28
N ILE A 132 -1.67 10.44 -0.05
CA ILE A 132 -2.65 10.91 -1.04
C ILE A 132 -1.94 11.43 -2.29
N ALA A 133 -0.91 12.26 -2.12
CA ALA A 133 -0.15 12.82 -3.23
C ALA A 133 0.53 11.72 -4.07
N ALA A 134 1.15 10.73 -3.41
CA ALA A 134 1.77 9.59 -4.08
C ALA A 134 0.75 8.76 -4.85
N ALA A 135 -0.40 8.43 -4.24
CA ALA A 135 -1.45 7.67 -4.90
C ALA A 135 -2.00 8.40 -6.14
N LEU A 136 -2.40 9.67 -5.98
CA LEU A 136 -2.90 10.46 -7.11
C LEU A 136 -1.88 10.56 -8.25
N TYR A 137 -0.62 10.81 -7.92
CA TYR A 137 0.45 10.91 -8.90
C TYR A 137 0.69 9.58 -9.63
N LEU A 138 0.82 8.47 -8.89
CA LEU A 138 1.03 7.14 -9.46
C LEU A 138 -0.16 6.72 -10.33
N PHE A 139 -1.39 6.95 -9.87
CA PHE A 139 -2.60 6.60 -10.64
C PHE A 139 -2.70 7.37 -11.96
N GLN A 140 -2.37 8.67 -11.95
CA GLN A 140 -2.31 9.50 -13.16
C GLN A 140 -1.23 9.00 -14.13
N ARG A 141 -0.01 8.77 -13.64
CA ARG A 141 1.11 8.28 -14.45
C ARG A 141 0.86 6.88 -15.00
N TRP A 142 0.22 6.01 -14.22
CA TRP A 142 -0.16 4.67 -14.64
C TRP A 142 -1.23 4.69 -15.73
N SER A 143 -2.22 5.57 -15.61
CA SER A 143 -3.24 5.79 -16.63
C SER A 143 -2.62 6.31 -17.94
N ALA A 144 -1.68 7.26 -17.85
CA ALA A 144 -0.94 7.79 -19.00
C ALA A 144 -0.02 6.76 -19.66
N SER A 145 0.49 5.79 -18.90
CA SER A 145 1.39 4.72 -19.38
C SER A 145 0.67 3.50 -19.96
N GLY A 146 -0.63 3.62 -20.26
CA GLY A 146 -1.44 2.50 -20.77
C GLY A 146 -1.62 1.37 -19.74
N LYS A 147 -1.65 1.73 -18.44
CA LYS A 147 -1.77 0.82 -17.30
C LYS A 147 -0.65 -0.21 -17.17
N LYS A 148 0.57 0.16 -17.60
CA LYS A 148 1.80 -0.61 -17.36
C LYS A 148 2.64 0.13 -16.33
N LEU A 149 3.05 -0.57 -15.27
CA LEU A 149 3.91 0.01 -14.24
C LEU A 149 5.38 -0.23 -14.58
N PHE A 150 5.69 -1.42 -15.08
CA PHE A 150 7.03 -1.83 -15.49
C PHE A 150 7.06 -2.22 -16.98
N ARG A 151 8.24 -2.10 -17.61
CA ARG A 151 8.47 -2.56 -18.98
C ARG A 151 8.91 -4.02 -19.02
#